data_AF-A0A7W9HMJ5-F1
#
_entry.id   AF-A0A7W9HMJ5-F1
#
_cell.length_a   1.000
_cell.length_b   1.000
_cell.length_c   1.000
_cell.angle_alpha   90.00
_cell.angle_beta   90.00
_cell.angle_gamma   90.00
#
_symmetry.space_group_name_H-M   'P 1'
#
loop_
_entity.id
_entity.type
_entity.pdbx_description
1 polymer ?
#
loop_
_entity_poly.entity_id
_entity_poly.type
_entity_poly.pdbx_seq_one_letter_code
_entity_poly.pdbx_strand_id
1 'polypeptide(L)'
;MTTDTMTPLDGLVYRLVVAVDVEGYSKLDALDQSLVQSRLGEVMDLAAHHAGLDRSHWYRQLRGDGELAVLPADADTAWVIAHFTDALAAALAELRRAGTPLRMRVAMHCGTLTAGRFGLVGDAPIVTSRLLDAKVVRRELALADGDLVLIISERLFDDVVRTRFHDLDPNRFRATRFRVKGISYAGYLCPGPARRG
;
A
#
# COMPACT_ATOMS: atom_id res chain seq x y z
N MET A 1 4.25 -28.14 13.44
CA MET A 1 5.42 -27.36 13.00
C MET A 1 5.46 -27.41 11.49
N THR A 2 4.76 -26.48 10.85
CA THR A 2 4.84 -26.24 9.41
C THR A 2 5.74 -25.02 9.24
N THR A 3 6.99 -25.24 8.84
CA THR A 3 7.86 -24.20 8.33
C THR A 3 7.29 -23.76 6.99
N ASP A 4 6.39 -22.80 7.06
CA ASP A 4 5.87 -22.12 5.89
C ASP A 4 7.01 -21.32 5.26
N THR A 5 7.54 -21.86 4.17
CA THR A 5 8.82 -21.40 3.62
C THR A 5 8.52 -20.26 2.67
N MET A 6 8.48 -19.04 3.20
CA MET A 6 8.58 -17.81 2.40
C MET A 6 9.66 -18.04 1.35
N THR A 7 9.32 -17.95 0.06
CA THR A 7 10.33 -18.09 -1.00
C THR A 7 11.42 -17.06 -0.71
N PRO A 8 12.67 -17.49 -0.48
CA PRO A 8 13.72 -16.55 -0.18
C PRO A 8 13.80 -15.52 -1.30
N LEU A 9 13.93 -14.23 -0.94
CA LEU A 9 14.22 -13.17 -1.91
C LEU A 9 15.71 -13.23 -2.31
N ASP A 10 16.23 -14.44 -2.47
CA ASP A 10 17.61 -14.75 -2.80
C ASP A 10 17.78 -14.63 -4.31
N GLY A 11 18.41 -13.54 -4.73
CA GLY A 11 18.58 -13.19 -6.14
C GLY A 11 17.61 -12.12 -6.62
N LEU A 12 17.85 -11.62 -7.84
CA LEU A 12 17.05 -10.55 -8.42
C LEU A 12 15.70 -11.10 -8.94
N VAL A 13 14.63 -10.86 -8.18
CA VAL A 13 13.26 -11.25 -8.53
C VAL A 13 12.45 -10.04 -9.01
N TYR A 14 11.31 -10.29 -9.65
CA TYR A 14 10.33 -9.26 -10.03
C TYR A 14 9.01 -9.53 -9.31
N ARG A 15 8.55 -8.58 -8.48
CA ARG A 15 7.41 -8.77 -7.57
C ARG A 15 6.59 -7.49 -7.40
N LEU A 16 5.33 -7.66 -7.01
CA LEU A 16 4.50 -6.59 -6.49
C LEU A 16 4.97 -6.20 -5.08
N VAL A 17 5.22 -4.91 -4.90
CA VAL A 17 5.56 -4.30 -3.61
C VAL A 17 4.45 -3.34 -3.21
N VAL A 18 3.93 -3.53 -2.01
CA VAL A 18 2.93 -2.67 -1.37
C VAL A 18 3.59 -1.92 -0.22
N ALA A 19 3.39 -0.62 -0.15
CA ALA A 19 3.83 0.19 0.98
C ALA A 19 2.64 0.94 1.58
N VAL A 20 2.59 1.01 2.90
CA VAL A 20 1.56 1.76 3.63
C VAL A 20 2.18 2.68 4.67
N ASP A 21 1.44 3.74 5.01
CA ASP A 21 1.82 4.72 6.03
C ASP A 21 0.57 5.44 6.57
N VAL A 22 0.51 5.61 7.88
CA VAL A 22 -0.59 6.27 8.60
C VAL A 22 -0.38 7.78 8.70
N GLU A 23 -1.46 8.54 8.46
CA GLU A 23 -1.43 10.00 8.63
C GLU A 23 -1.31 10.43 10.10
N GLY A 24 -0.42 11.39 10.38
CA GLY A 24 -0.38 12.09 11.67
C GLY A 24 0.31 11.36 12.82
N TYR A 25 0.89 10.19 12.57
CA TYR A 25 1.54 9.34 13.58
C TYR A 25 2.55 10.08 14.48
N SER A 26 3.44 10.88 13.87
CA SER A 26 4.52 11.57 14.61
C SER A 26 4.05 12.65 15.59
N LYS A 27 2.75 13.01 15.56
CA LYS A 27 2.15 14.00 16.48
C LYS A 27 1.56 13.36 17.73
N LEU A 28 1.48 12.03 17.77
CA LEU A 28 0.88 11.27 18.86
C LEU A 28 1.89 11.03 19.99
N ASP A 29 1.38 10.86 21.21
CA ASP A 29 2.19 10.36 22.32
C ASP A 29 2.50 8.86 22.17
N ALA A 30 3.36 8.31 23.03
CA ALA A 30 3.81 6.92 22.91
C ALA A 30 2.68 5.88 23.05
N LEU A 31 1.65 6.18 23.84
CA LEU A 31 0.52 5.27 24.03
C LEU A 31 -0.33 5.23 22.76
N ASP A 32 -0.66 6.40 22.22
CA ASP A 32 -1.42 6.53 20.99
C ASP A 32 -0.65 5.98 19.78
N GLN A 33 0.67 6.15 19.73
CA GLN A 33 1.54 5.54 18.71
C GLN A 33 1.46 4.01 18.74
N SER A 34 1.53 3.40 19.93
CA SER A 34 1.41 1.94 20.08
C SER A 34 0.03 1.44 19.63
N LEU A 35 -1.02 2.18 19.95
CA LEU A 35 -2.39 1.84 19.59
C LEU A 35 -2.63 1.94 18.07
N VAL A 36 -2.08 2.98 17.43
CA VAL A 36 -2.11 3.13 15.97
C VAL A 36 -1.35 2.00 15.27
N GLN A 37 -0.20 1.56 15.80
CA GLN A 37 0.53 0.42 15.25
C GLN A 37 -0.29 -0.87 15.31
N SER A 38 -0.94 -1.17 16.44
CA SER A 38 -1.80 -2.36 16.57
C SER A 38 -2.94 -2.32 15.55
N ARG A 39 -3.65 -1.18 15.46
CA ARG A 39 -4.77 -0.99 14.54
C ARG A 39 -4.35 -1.07 13.08
N LEU A 40 -3.17 -0.54 12.72
CA LEU A 40 -2.64 -0.69 11.37
C LEU A 40 -2.43 -2.17 11.03
N GLY A 41 -1.83 -2.95 11.94
CA GLY A 41 -1.68 -4.40 11.76
C GLY A 41 -3.01 -5.10 11.56
N GLU A 42 -3.98 -4.84 12.45
CA GLU A 42 -5.33 -5.40 12.39
C GLU A 42 -6.05 -5.07 11.08
N VAL A 43 -5.99 -3.81 10.61
CA VAL A 43 -6.56 -3.38 9.33
C VAL A 43 -5.93 -4.11 8.16
N MET A 44 -4.60 -4.24 8.14
CA MET A 44 -3.89 -4.92 7.06
C MET A 44 -4.23 -6.41 7.02
N ASP A 45 -4.30 -7.07 8.18
CA ASP A 45 -4.62 -8.50 8.29
C ASP A 45 -6.09 -8.78 7.93
N LEU A 46 -7.03 -7.96 8.42
CA LEU A 46 -8.45 -8.07 8.10
C LEU A 46 -8.71 -7.82 6.61
N ALA A 47 -8.10 -6.78 6.04
CA ALA A 47 -8.28 -6.46 4.63
C ALA A 47 -7.73 -7.55 3.71
N ALA A 48 -6.58 -8.13 4.04
CA ALA A 48 -6.02 -9.24 3.27
C ALA A 48 -6.92 -10.46 3.36
N HIS A 49 -7.38 -10.81 4.57
CA HIS A 49 -8.30 -11.92 4.77
C HIS A 49 -9.58 -11.76 3.93
N HIS A 50 -10.22 -10.59 3.97
CA HIS A 50 -11.41 -10.30 3.16
C HIS A 50 -11.14 -10.29 1.65
N ALA A 51 -9.92 -9.96 1.23
CA ALA A 51 -9.50 -10.07 -0.16
C ALA A 51 -9.02 -11.49 -0.54
N GLY A 52 -9.11 -12.48 0.35
CA GLY A 52 -8.63 -13.84 0.09
C GLY A 52 -7.11 -13.97 -0.03
N LEU A 53 -6.36 -13.02 0.54
CA LEU A 53 -4.90 -12.98 0.53
C LEU A 53 -4.36 -13.47 1.86
N ASP A 54 -3.33 -14.32 1.82
CA ASP A 54 -2.63 -14.77 3.02
C ASP A 54 -1.37 -13.92 3.25
N ARG A 55 -1.41 -13.08 4.29
CA ARG A 55 -0.30 -12.21 4.70
C ARG A 55 0.84 -12.94 5.38
N SER A 56 0.66 -14.18 5.82
CA SER A 56 1.76 -14.97 6.37
C SER A 56 2.83 -15.28 5.33
N HIS A 57 2.44 -15.33 4.05
CA HIS A 57 3.36 -15.55 2.92
C HIS A 57 4.06 -14.26 2.45
N TRP A 58 3.73 -13.10 3.01
CA TRP A 58 4.30 -11.82 2.58
C TRP A 58 5.63 -11.57 3.29
N TYR A 59 6.66 -11.19 2.54
CA TYR A 59 7.81 -10.56 3.18
C TYR A 59 7.39 -9.17 3.65
N ARG A 60 7.60 -8.84 4.93
CA ARG A 60 7.21 -7.54 5.50
C ARG A 60 8.40 -6.88 6.18
N GLN A 61 8.71 -5.66 5.75
CA GLN A 61 9.64 -4.77 6.42
C GLN A 61 8.83 -3.67 7.14
N LEU A 62 8.66 -3.84 8.45
CA LEU A 62 7.90 -2.92 9.30
C LEU A 62 8.62 -1.58 9.45
N ARG A 63 7.84 -0.51 9.52
CA ARG A 63 8.24 0.85 9.86
C ARG A 63 7.29 1.36 10.95
N GLY A 64 7.72 2.30 11.79
CA GLY A 64 6.96 2.69 12.99
C GLY A 64 5.48 3.04 12.72
N ASP A 65 5.16 3.60 11.57
CA ASP A 65 3.82 4.04 11.17
C ASP A 65 3.32 3.39 9.87
N GLY A 66 3.97 2.30 9.44
CA GLY A 66 3.76 1.75 8.11
C GLY A 66 4.45 0.41 7.88
N GLU A 67 4.31 -0.14 6.69
CA GLU A 67 5.09 -1.30 6.27
C GLU A 67 5.45 -1.20 4.79
N LEU A 68 6.48 -1.95 4.41
CA LEU A 68 6.83 -2.25 3.03
C LEU A 68 6.78 -3.77 2.87
N ALA A 69 5.81 -4.25 2.11
CA ALA A 69 5.57 -5.66 1.91
C ALA A 69 5.85 -6.09 0.47
N VAL A 70 6.38 -7.30 0.30
CA VAL A 70 6.54 -7.96 -0.99
C VAL A 70 5.57 -9.13 -1.03
N LEU A 71 4.73 -9.16 -2.05
CA LEU A 71 3.75 -10.22 -2.22
C LEU A 71 4.38 -11.48 -2.85
N PRO A 72 3.76 -12.65 -2.67
CA PRO A 72 4.14 -13.89 -3.35
C PRO A 72 4.24 -13.73 -4.88
N ALA A 73 4.99 -14.64 -5.52
CA ALA A 73 5.27 -14.61 -6.96
C ALA A 73 4.01 -14.77 -7.83
N ASP A 74 3.04 -15.49 -7.31
CA ASP A 74 1.77 -15.88 -7.90
C ASP A 74 0.62 -14.95 -7.52
N ALA A 75 0.90 -13.87 -6.77
CA ALA A 75 -0.12 -12.89 -6.44
C ALA A 75 -0.67 -12.20 -7.70
N ASP A 76 -1.98 -12.33 -7.93
CA ASP A 76 -2.68 -11.60 -8.98
C ASP A 76 -2.66 -10.09 -8.65
N THR A 77 -1.86 -9.36 -9.42
CA THR A 77 -1.67 -7.92 -9.22
C THR A 77 -2.96 -7.12 -9.45
N ALA A 78 -3.81 -7.52 -10.41
CA ALA A 78 -5.09 -6.86 -10.65
C ALA A 78 -6.02 -7.06 -9.45
N TRP A 79 -6.06 -8.29 -8.92
CA TRP A 79 -6.86 -8.63 -7.75
C TRP A 79 -6.43 -7.84 -6.52
N VAL A 80 -5.13 -7.70 -6.28
CA VAL A 80 -4.60 -6.92 -5.16
C VAL A 80 -4.92 -5.43 -5.32
N ILE A 81 -4.78 -4.85 -6.52
CA ILE A 81 -5.13 -3.43 -6.72
C ILE A 81 -6.62 -3.20 -6.46
N ALA A 82 -7.50 -4.08 -6.96
CA ALA A 82 -8.94 -3.93 -6.81
C ALA A 82 -9.42 -4.28 -5.38
N HIS A 83 -9.33 -5.55 -5.01
CA HIS A 83 -10.03 -6.10 -3.85
C HIS A 83 -9.32 -5.83 -2.54
N PHE A 84 -7.99 -5.85 -2.49
CA PHE A 84 -7.28 -5.51 -1.25
C PHE A 84 -7.43 -4.01 -0.92
N THR A 85 -7.43 -3.13 -1.92
CA THR A 85 -7.69 -1.70 -1.72
C THR A 85 -9.11 -1.44 -1.20
N ASP A 86 -10.11 -2.09 -1.78
CA ASP A 86 -11.50 -1.95 -1.33
C ASP A 86 -11.70 -2.51 0.09
N ALA A 87 -11.07 -3.65 0.40
CA ALA A 87 -11.10 -4.24 1.74
C ALA A 87 -10.42 -3.35 2.80
N LEU A 88 -9.30 -2.70 2.45
CA LEU A 88 -8.66 -1.70 3.31
C LEU A 88 -9.61 -0.53 3.59
N ALA A 89 -10.26 0.00 2.56
CA ALA A 89 -11.20 1.10 2.73
C ALA A 89 -12.40 0.72 3.62
N ALA A 90 -12.91 -0.51 3.50
CA ALA A 90 -13.98 -1.03 4.35
C ALA A 90 -13.54 -1.14 5.83
N ALA A 91 -12.35 -1.72 6.08
CA ALA A 91 -11.80 -1.85 7.43
C ALA A 91 -11.56 -0.48 8.10
N LEU A 92 -11.06 0.51 7.36
CA LEU A 92 -10.89 1.88 7.88
C LEU A 92 -12.24 2.54 8.21
N ALA A 93 -13.27 2.30 7.38
CA ALA A 93 -14.62 2.80 7.65
C ALA A 93 -15.25 2.15 8.90
N GLU A 94 -14.92 0.88 9.20
CA GLU A 94 -15.30 0.22 10.45
C GLU A 94 -14.67 0.85 11.67
N LEU A 95 -13.35 1.06 11.65
CA LEU A 95 -12.64 1.75 12.74
C LEU A 95 -13.19 3.14 13.01
N ARG A 96 -13.48 3.91 11.95
CA ARG A 96 -14.12 5.22 12.09
C ARG A 96 -15.49 5.13 12.77
N ARG A 97 -16.34 4.18 12.38
CA ARG A 97 -17.64 3.95 13.03
C ARG A 97 -17.51 3.52 14.49
N ALA A 98 -16.42 2.83 14.83
CA ALA A 98 -16.08 2.45 16.20
C ALA A 98 -15.45 3.60 17.03
N GLY A 99 -15.35 4.82 16.46
CA GLY A 99 -14.80 5.99 17.16
C GLY A 99 -13.28 6.05 17.21
N THR A 100 -12.59 5.23 16.40
CA THR A 100 -11.13 5.09 16.40
C THR A 100 -10.55 5.30 15.00
N PRO A 101 -10.85 6.44 14.34
CA PRO A 101 -10.54 6.63 12.93
C PRO A 101 -9.04 6.51 12.66
N LEU A 102 -8.72 5.80 11.58
CA LEU A 102 -7.38 5.68 11.04
C LEU A 102 -7.43 6.15 9.58
N ARG A 103 -6.40 6.86 9.13
CA ARG A 103 -6.26 7.29 7.74
C ARG A 103 -4.91 6.88 7.22
N MET A 104 -4.85 6.37 5.99
CA MET A 104 -3.60 5.83 5.46
C MET A 104 -3.40 6.11 3.97
N ARG A 105 -2.13 6.15 3.59
CA ARG A 105 -1.67 6.17 2.19
C ARG A 105 -1.19 4.78 1.83
N VAL A 106 -1.49 4.35 0.62
CA VAL A 106 -1.04 3.07 0.06
C VAL A 106 -0.32 3.33 -1.24
N ALA A 107 0.83 2.71 -1.44
CA ALA A 107 1.55 2.74 -2.70
C ALA A 107 1.79 1.32 -3.23
N MET A 108 1.62 1.12 -4.53
CA MET A 108 1.87 -0.18 -5.18
C MET A 108 2.72 -0.02 -6.43
N HIS A 109 3.66 -0.95 -6.63
CA HIS A 109 4.48 -1.03 -7.83
C HIS A 109 5.07 -2.43 -8.03
N CYS A 110 5.15 -2.89 -9.28
CA CYS A 110 5.86 -4.11 -9.66
C CYS A 110 7.24 -3.76 -10.24
N GLY A 111 8.29 -4.31 -9.65
CA GLY A 111 9.66 -4.01 -10.05
C GLY A 111 10.64 -5.10 -9.63
N THR A 112 11.92 -4.88 -9.95
CA THR A 112 12.99 -5.78 -9.51
C THR A 112 13.40 -5.51 -8.07
N LEU A 113 13.68 -6.59 -7.31
CA LEU A 113 14.21 -6.53 -5.96
C LEU A 113 14.97 -7.80 -5.57
N THR A 114 15.78 -7.70 -4.52
CA THR A 114 16.46 -8.80 -3.83
C THR A 114 16.54 -8.47 -2.34
N ALA A 115 16.70 -9.49 -1.49
CA ALA A 115 17.09 -9.27 -0.10
C ALA A 115 18.49 -8.65 -0.02
N GLY A 116 18.68 -7.76 0.96
CA GLY A 116 19.97 -7.19 1.32
C GLY A 116 20.13 -7.09 2.82
N ARG A 117 21.35 -6.76 3.28
CA ARG A 117 21.71 -6.71 4.72
C ARG A 117 20.83 -5.76 5.54
N PHE A 118 20.35 -4.67 4.93
CA PHE A 118 19.55 -3.64 5.59
C PHE A 118 18.08 -3.62 5.12
N GLY A 119 17.63 -4.71 4.51
CA GLY A 119 16.31 -4.83 3.89
C GLY A 119 16.39 -4.90 2.37
N LEU A 120 15.26 -4.59 1.73
CA LEU A 120 15.08 -4.77 0.28
C LEU A 120 15.98 -3.85 -0.55
N VAL A 121 16.60 -4.42 -1.58
CA VAL A 121 17.44 -3.70 -2.54
C VAL A 121 16.83 -3.85 -3.93
N GLY A 122 16.72 -2.76 -4.69
CA GLY A 122 16.24 -2.78 -6.06
C GLY A 122 15.33 -1.60 -6.38
N ASP A 123 14.86 -1.57 -7.63
CA ASP A 123 13.98 -0.52 -8.12
C ASP A 123 12.63 -0.55 -7.40
N ALA A 124 12.06 -1.75 -7.18
CA ALA A 124 10.73 -1.88 -6.60
C ALA A 124 10.56 -1.19 -5.23
N PRO A 125 11.37 -1.51 -4.20
CA PRO A 125 11.24 -0.86 -2.89
C PRO A 125 11.50 0.65 -2.95
N ILE A 126 12.37 1.12 -3.86
CA ILE A 126 12.66 2.54 -4.05
C ILE A 126 11.46 3.26 -4.65
N VAL A 127 10.96 2.80 -5.79
CA VAL A 127 9.84 3.43 -6.50
C VAL A 127 8.58 3.43 -5.62
N THR A 128 8.24 2.31 -4.98
CA THR A 128 7.07 2.24 -4.10
C THR A 128 7.17 3.23 -2.95
N SER A 129 8.34 3.33 -2.30
CA SER A 129 8.55 4.30 -1.21
C SER A 129 8.48 5.75 -1.71
N ARG A 130 9.01 6.05 -2.90
CA ARG A 130 8.97 7.39 -3.50
C ARG A 130 7.56 7.81 -3.90
N LEU A 131 6.74 6.87 -4.38
CA LEU A 131 5.32 7.09 -4.61
C LEU A 131 4.61 7.40 -3.29
N LEU A 132 4.78 6.57 -2.27
CA LEU A 132 4.15 6.75 -0.95
C LEU A 132 4.50 8.12 -0.33
N ASP A 133 5.77 8.51 -0.43
CA ASP A 133 6.33 9.77 0.11
C ASP A 133 6.04 11.01 -0.74
N ALA A 134 5.34 10.89 -1.86
CA ALA A 134 5.09 12.05 -2.71
C ALA A 134 4.21 13.08 -1.97
N LYS A 135 4.62 14.35 -1.98
CA LYS A 135 3.86 15.45 -1.35
C LYS A 135 2.41 15.53 -1.87
N VAL A 136 2.21 15.19 -3.15
CA VAL A 136 0.89 15.14 -3.78
C VAL A 136 -0.02 14.07 -3.14
N VAL A 137 0.52 12.92 -2.74
CA VAL A 137 -0.25 11.85 -2.07
C VAL A 137 -0.62 12.27 -0.65
N ARG A 138 0.33 12.88 0.09
CA ARG A 138 0.06 13.46 1.41
C ARG A 138 -1.05 14.51 1.34
N ARG A 139 -0.97 15.42 0.37
CA ARG A 139 -1.98 16.47 0.17
C ARG A 139 -3.33 15.88 -0.23
N GLU A 140 -3.34 14.86 -1.09
CA GLU A 140 -4.58 14.19 -1.49
C GLU A 140 -5.29 13.61 -0.27
N LEU A 141 -4.58 12.87 0.58
CA LEU A 141 -5.20 12.32 1.79
C LEU A 141 -5.68 13.43 2.72
N ALA A 142 -4.89 14.48 2.94
CA ALA A 142 -5.29 15.59 3.81
C ALA A 142 -6.59 16.29 3.34
N LEU A 143 -6.86 16.33 2.04
CA LEU A 143 -8.04 16.95 1.43
C LEU A 143 -9.17 15.97 1.12
N ALA A 144 -8.90 14.67 1.09
CA ALA A 144 -9.87 13.66 0.74
C ALA A 144 -10.94 13.55 1.83
N ASP A 145 -12.19 13.42 1.40
CA ASP A 145 -13.27 13.06 2.32
C ASP A 145 -13.08 11.67 2.88
N GLY A 146 -12.36 10.77 2.17
CA GLY A 146 -12.10 9.39 2.57
C GLY A 146 -10.96 9.17 3.58
N ASP A 147 -10.79 7.91 3.99
CA ASP A 147 -9.75 7.46 4.93
C ASP A 147 -8.54 6.82 4.24
N LEU A 148 -8.59 6.63 2.93
CA LEU A 148 -7.55 5.96 2.14
C LEU A 148 -7.23 6.73 0.86
N VAL A 149 -5.94 6.81 0.51
CA VAL A 149 -5.50 7.20 -0.83
C VAL A 149 -4.52 6.16 -1.35
N LEU A 150 -4.82 5.60 -2.51
CA LEU A 150 -3.93 4.73 -3.27
C LEU A 150 -3.12 5.55 -4.28
N ILE A 151 -1.83 5.23 -4.41
CA ILE A 151 -1.03 5.60 -5.57
C ILE A 151 -0.39 4.35 -6.18
N ILE A 152 -0.48 4.21 -7.51
CA ILE A 152 0.22 3.17 -8.23
C ILE A 152 1.22 3.77 -9.22
N SER A 153 2.28 3.03 -9.54
CA SER A 153 3.21 3.45 -10.60
C SER A 153 2.51 3.55 -11.96
N GLU A 154 3.01 4.42 -12.85
CA GLU A 154 2.54 4.52 -14.25
C GLU A 154 2.50 3.15 -14.95
N ARG A 155 3.53 2.32 -14.75
CA ARG A 155 3.58 0.96 -15.29
C ARG A 155 2.43 0.07 -14.83
N LEU A 156 2.09 0.07 -13.54
CA LEU A 156 0.94 -0.71 -13.04
C LEU A 156 -0.38 -0.19 -13.61
N PHE A 157 -0.50 1.13 -13.78
CA PHE A 157 -1.70 1.68 -14.39
C PHE A 157 -1.86 1.17 -15.84
N ASP A 158 -0.79 1.26 -16.62
CA ASP A 158 -0.82 0.87 -18.03
C ASP A 158 -0.96 -0.64 -18.23
N ASP A 159 -0.22 -1.46 -17.47
CA ASP A 159 -0.18 -2.91 -17.62
C ASP A 159 -1.39 -3.61 -16.98
N VAL A 160 -1.99 -3.00 -15.94
CA VAL A 160 -3.02 -3.66 -15.11
C VAL A 160 -4.33 -2.89 -15.11
N VAL A 161 -4.36 -1.64 -14.65
CA VAL A 161 -5.62 -0.90 -14.49
C VAL A 161 -6.34 -0.68 -15.82
N ARG A 162 -5.61 -0.34 -16.88
CA ARG A 162 -6.20 -0.12 -18.22
C ARG A 162 -6.89 -1.35 -18.81
N THR A 163 -6.55 -2.56 -18.33
CA THR A 163 -7.19 -3.81 -18.77
C THR A 163 -8.61 -3.97 -18.26
N ARG A 164 -8.98 -3.25 -17.19
CA ARG A 164 -10.29 -3.31 -16.51
C ARG A 164 -10.62 -4.67 -15.88
N PHE A 165 -9.64 -5.54 -15.71
CA PHE A 165 -9.82 -6.80 -14.99
C PHE A 165 -10.22 -6.53 -13.53
N HIS A 166 -11.04 -7.41 -12.94
CA HIS A 166 -11.59 -7.24 -11.58
C HIS A 166 -12.27 -5.89 -11.34
N ASP A 167 -13.00 -5.39 -12.35
CA ASP A 167 -13.76 -4.13 -12.33
C ASP A 167 -12.94 -2.87 -12.02
N LEU A 168 -11.62 -2.92 -12.28
CA LEU A 168 -10.76 -1.74 -12.20
C LEU A 168 -11.24 -0.68 -13.19
N ASP A 169 -11.69 0.47 -12.69
CA ASP A 169 -12.09 1.61 -13.51
C ASP A 169 -10.93 2.63 -13.65
N PRO A 170 -10.30 2.75 -14.84
CA PRO A 170 -9.22 3.71 -15.06
C PRO A 170 -9.63 5.16 -14.80
N ASN A 171 -10.92 5.50 -14.88
CA ASN A 171 -11.38 6.88 -14.66
C ASN A 171 -11.30 7.30 -13.19
N ARG A 172 -11.20 6.35 -12.25
CA ARG A 172 -10.95 6.63 -10.83
C ARG A 172 -9.51 7.06 -10.55
N PHE A 173 -8.61 6.86 -11.52
CA PHE A 173 -7.18 7.10 -11.37
C PHE A 173 -6.77 8.39 -12.07
N ARG A 174 -6.14 9.29 -11.32
CA ARG A 174 -5.65 10.58 -11.81
C ARG A 174 -4.14 10.57 -11.91
N ALA A 175 -3.63 10.82 -13.12
CA ALA A 175 -2.19 10.93 -13.36
C ALA A 175 -1.56 12.04 -12.51
N THR A 176 -0.37 11.78 -11.98
CA THR A 176 0.44 12.73 -11.24
C THR A 176 1.91 12.53 -11.57
N ARG A 177 2.66 13.63 -11.54
CA ARG A 177 4.12 13.64 -11.75
C ARG A 177 4.77 14.49 -10.67
N PHE A 178 5.89 14.01 -10.15
CA PHE A 178 6.64 14.72 -9.11
C PHE A 178 8.14 14.41 -9.22
N ARG A 179 8.96 15.25 -8.60
CA ARG A 179 10.41 15.08 -8.57
C ARG A 179 10.92 14.82 -7.17
N VAL A 180 11.83 13.87 -7.03
CA VAL A 180 12.56 13.59 -5.79
C VAL A 180 14.03 13.47 -6.12
N LYS A 181 14.87 14.29 -5.47
CA LYS A 181 16.34 14.31 -5.70
C LYS A 181 16.72 14.42 -7.19
N GLY A 182 16.00 15.25 -7.95
CA GLY A 182 16.23 15.45 -9.39
C GLY A 182 15.65 14.37 -10.31
N ILE A 183 15.20 13.23 -9.77
CA ILE A 183 14.57 12.16 -10.55
C ILE A 183 13.07 12.42 -10.64
N SER A 184 12.51 12.29 -11.84
CA SER A 184 11.06 12.44 -12.08
C SER A 184 10.37 11.08 -11.93
N TYR A 185 9.26 11.06 -11.21
CA TYR A 185 8.40 9.89 -11.03
C TYR A 185 7.00 10.23 -11.55
N ALA A 186 6.36 9.22 -12.14
CA ALA A 186 4.97 9.27 -12.57
C ALA A 186 4.16 8.19 -11.84
N GLY A 187 2.94 8.52 -11.48
CA GLY A 187 2.01 7.60 -10.84
C GLY A 187 0.58 8.04 -11.03
N TYR A 188 -0.34 7.21 -10.57
CA TYR A 188 -1.77 7.45 -10.65
C TYR A 188 -2.39 7.36 -9.27
N LEU A 189 -3.07 8.43 -8.87
CA LEU A 189 -3.77 8.58 -7.60
C LEU A 189 -5.20 8.06 -7.73
N CYS A 190 -5.64 7.22 -6.81
CA CYS A 190 -7.02 6.79 -6.67
C CYS A 190 -7.46 7.04 -5.21
N PRO A 191 -8.31 8.04 -4.96
CA PRO A 191 -8.95 8.22 -3.66
C PRO A 191 -9.80 7.00 -3.31
N GLY A 192 -9.76 6.61 -2.04
CA GLY A 192 -10.69 5.63 -1.48
C GLY A 192 -12.13 6.16 -1.51
N PRO A 193 -13.12 5.30 -1.23
CA PRO A 193 -14.51 5.72 -1.14
C PRO A 193 -14.66 6.86 -0.13
N ALA A 194 -15.49 7.84 -0.47
CA ALA A 194 -15.82 8.94 0.41
C ALA A 194 -16.43 8.41 1.72
N ARG A 195 -16.18 9.11 2.83
CA ARG A 195 -16.90 8.89 4.08
C ARG A 195 -18.37 9.14 3.79
N ARG A 196 -19.18 8.08 3.70
CA ARG A 196 -20.64 8.26 3.70
C ARG A 196 -21.00 9.03 4.97
N GLY A 197 -21.70 10.16 4.80
CA GLY A 197 -22.22 10.99 5.89
C GLY A 197 -23.32 10.30 6.67
#